data_AF-A0A7D5ZA41-F1
#
_entry.id   AF-A0A7D5ZA41-F1
#
_cell.length_a   1.000
_cell.length_b   1.000
_cell.length_c   1.000
_cell.angle_alpha   90.00
_cell.angle_beta   90.00
_cell.angle_gamma   90.00
#
_symmetry.space_group_name_H-M   'P 1'
#
loop_
_entity.id
_entity.type
_entity.pdbx_description
1 polymer ?
#
loop_
_entity_poly.entity_id
_entity_poly.type
_entity_poly.pdbx_seq_one_letter_code
_entity_poly.pdbx_strand_id
1 'polypeptide(L)' 'MSPYDRLMAEAIPIRPVDPNRRPWTQQEQDAHWAALCTVVGTPGAQRPNHTENTAQNAA' A
#
# COMPACT_ATOMS: atom_id res chain seq x y z
N MET A 1 8.54 29.85 21.90
CA MET A 1 7.69 28.84 21.24
C MET A 1 8.23 27.47 21.63
N SER A 2 7.44 26.63 22.29
CA SER A 2 7.92 25.30 22.67
C SER A 2 8.03 24.41 21.42
N PRO A 3 8.83 23.34 21.44
CA PRO A 3 8.87 22.37 20.35
C PRO A 3 7.49 21.80 19.98
N TYR A 4 6.61 21.65 20.97
CA TYR A 4 5.23 21.20 20.77
C TYR A 4 4.40 22.25 20.01
N ASP A 5 4.53 23.53 20.36
CA ASP A 5 3.82 24.61 19.65
C ASP A 5 4.26 24.72 18.18
N ARG A 6 5.55 24.46 17.90
CA ARG A 6 6.07 24.42 16.51
C ARG A 6 5.46 23.25 15.73
N LEU A 7 5.39 22.07 16.34
CA LEU A 7 4.79 20.89 15.70
C LEU A 7 3.31 21.10 15.38
N MET A 8 2.55 21.71 16.31
CA MET A 8 1.12 21.99 16.07
C MET A 8 0.89 23.09 15.04
N ALA A 9 1.87 23.99 14.84
CA ALA A 9 1.82 25.05 13.85
C ALA A 9 2.29 24.61 12.45
N GLU A 10 3.00 23.48 12.35
CA GLU A 10 3.46 22.93 11.06
C GLU A 10 2.30 22.25 10.32
N ALA A 11 1.94 22.80 9.16
CA ALA A 11 0.97 22.17 8.28
C ALA A 11 1.56 20.89 7.69
N ILE A 12 0.90 19.75 7.91
CA ILE A 12 1.28 18.48 7.28
C ILE A 12 0.96 18.58 5.78
N PRO A 13 1.95 18.41 4.88
CA PRO A 13 1.68 18.40 3.46
C PRO A 13 0.70 17.27 3.13
N ILE A 14 -0.50 17.65 2.66
CA ILE A 14 -1.49 16.68 2.21
C ILE A 14 -1.06 16.21 0.82
N ARG A 15 -0.91 14.89 0.64
CA ARG A 15 -0.68 14.32 -0.69
C ARG A 15 -1.85 14.75 -1.59
N PRO A 16 -1.60 15.35 -2.77
CA PRO A 16 -2.66 15.67 -3.72
C PRO A 16 -3.47 14.42 -4.04
N VAL A 17 -4.79 14.53 -3.98
CA VAL A 17 -5.67 13.46 -4.44
C VAL A 17 -5.56 13.40 -5.95
N ASP A 18 -5.11 12.28 -6.49
CA ASP A 18 -5.15 12.05 -7.94
C ASP A 18 -6.61 11.78 -8.35
N PRO A 19 -7.24 12.67 -9.13
CA PRO A 19 -8.63 12.52 -9.52
C PRO A 19 -8.86 11.31 -10.43
N ASN A 20 -7.80 10.73 -11.01
CA ASN A 20 -7.88 9.54 -11.86
C ASN A 20 -7.65 8.23 -11.10
N ARG A 21 -7.39 8.30 -9.79
CA ARG A 21 -7.13 7.11 -8.98
C ARG A 21 -8.40 6.31 -8.78
N ARG A 22 -8.57 5.26 -9.57
CA ARG A 22 -9.58 4.23 -9.34
C ARG A 22 -9.00 3.02 -8.58
N PRO A 23 -9.81 2.30 -7.80
CA PRO A 23 -9.44 0.98 -7.31
C PRO A 23 -9.06 0.07 -8.47
N TRP A 24 -8.03 -0.75 -8.27
CA TRP A 24 -7.67 -1.80 -9.22
C TRP A 24 -8.72 -2.90 -9.21
N THR A 25 -9.07 -3.38 -10.39
CA THR A 25 -9.81 -4.62 -10.56
C THR A 25 -9.00 -5.80 -10.04
N GLN A 26 -9.68 -6.92 -9.76
CA GLN A 26 -9.01 -8.16 -9.34
C GLN A 26 -7.94 -8.60 -10.36
N GLN A 27 -8.27 -8.53 -11.65
CA GLN A 27 -7.36 -8.89 -12.73
C GLN A 27 -6.09 -8.02 -12.74
N GLU A 28 -6.22 -6.71 -12.52
CA GLU A 28 -5.07 -5.79 -12.43
C GLU A 28 -4.19 -6.10 -11.22
N GLN A 29 -4.79 -6.46 -10.08
CA GLN A 29 -4.04 -6.87 -8.89
C GLN A 29 -3.27 -8.17 -9.12
N ASP A 30 -3.89 -9.17 -9.75
CA ASP A 30 -3.27 -10.46 -10.01
C ASP A 30 -2.15 -10.36 -11.05
N ALA A 31 -2.33 -9.55 -12.10
CA ALA A 31 -1.29 -9.26 -13.09
C ALA A 31 -0.09 -8.52 -12.46
N HIS A 32 -0.36 -7.54 -11.59
CA HIS A 32 0.69 -6.83 -10.87
C HIS A 32 1.45 -7.76 -9.92
N TRP A 33 0.74 -8.63 -9.21
CA TRP A 33 1.35 -9.63 -8.35
C TRP A 33 2.26 -10.58 -9.13
N ALA A 34 1.81 -11.10 -10.28
CA ALA A 34 2.63 -11.95 -11.14
C ALA A 34 3.91 -11.23 -11.63
N ALA A 35 3.80 -9.94 -11.97
CA ALA A 35 4.96 -9.12 -12.34
C ALA A 35 5.94 -8.97 -11.17
N LEU A 36 5.45 -8.69 -9.95
CA LEU A 36 6.27 -8.61 -8.73
C LEU A 36 6.99 -9.94 -8.44
N CYS A 37 6.27 -11.06 -8.49
CA CYS A 37 6.82 -12.39 -8.32
C CYS A 37 7.94 -12.69 -9.33
N THR A 38 7.78 -12.24 -10.57
CA THR A 38 8.82 -12.40 -11.60
C THR A 38 10.07 -11.59 -11.25
N VAL A 39 9.92 -10.35 -10.77
CA VAL A 39 11.05 -9.48 -10.38
C VAL A 39 11.79 -10.01 -9.15
N VAL A 40 11.06 -10.55 -8.17
CA VAL A 40 11.61 -11.07 -6.91
C VAL A 40 12.18 -12.50 -7.06
N GLY A 41 11.96 -13.15 -8.21
CA GLY A 41 12.45 -14.51 -8.47
C GLY A 41 11.60 -15.61 -7.85
N THR A 42 10.33 -15.32 -7.55
CA THR A 42 9.33 -16.27 -7.01
C THR A 42 8.15 -16.44 -7.97
N PRO A 43 8.38 -16.82 -9.24
CA PRO A 43 7.31 -16.92 -10.23
C PRO A 43 6.25 -17.93 -9.80
N GLY A 44 4.97 -17.57 -9.95
CA GLY A 44 3.84 -18.44 -9.60
C GLY A 44 3.47 -18.48 -8.12
N ALA A 45 4.09 -17.66 -7.26
CA ALA A 45 3.65 -17.54 -5.88
C ALA A 45 2.21 -16.99 -5.83
N GLN A 46 1.35 -17.65 -5.03
CA GLN A 46 -0.03 -17.26 -4.87
C GLN A 46 -0.13 -15.89 -4.19
N ARG A 47 -1.04 -15.03 -4.68
CA ARG A 47 -1.31 -13.74 -4.04
C ARG A 47 -1.94 -13.99 -2.67
N PRO A 48 -1.41 -13.39 -1.58
CA PRO A 48 -2.02 -13.49 -0.27
C PRO A 48 -3.45 -12.95 -0.31
N ASN A 49 -4.40 -13.72 0.19
CA ASN A 49 -5.77 -13.24 0.34
C ASN A 49 -5.86 -12.31 1.55
N HIS A 50 -6.79 -11.34 1.52
CA HIS A 50 -6.98 -10.37 2.61
C HIS A 50 -7.15 -11.04 3.98
N THR A 51 -7.76 -12.23 4.03
CA THR A 51 -7.93 -13.04 5.24
C THR A 51 -6.61 -13.53 5.84
N GLU A 52 -5.59 -13.77 5.02
CA GLU A 52 -4.27 -14.26 5.46
C GLU A 52 -3.40 -13.10 6.02
N ASN A 53 -3.49 -11.91 5.42
CA ASN A 53 -2.77 -10.73 5.91
C ASN A 53 -3.24 -10.24 7.29
N THR A 54 -4.50 -10.46 7.66
CA THR A 54 -5.00 -10.17 9.01
C THR A 54 -4.34 -11.09 10.05
N ALA A 55 -4.08 -12.35 9.71
CA ALA A 55 -3.42 -13.30 10.60
C ALA A 55 -1.92 -13.00 10.75
N GLN A 56 -1.25 -12.54 9.69
CA GLN A 56 0.19 -12.19 9.73
C GLN A 56 0.49 -10.87 10.45
N ASN A 57 -0.41 -9.89 10.46
CA ASN A 57 -0.24 -8.63 11.19
C ASN A 57 -0.73 -8.69 12.66
N ALA A 58 -1.27 -9.82 13.08
CA ALA A 58 -1.74 -10.05 14.46
C ALA A 58 -0.71 -10.82 15.33
N ALA A 59 0.47 -11.12 14.77
CA ALA A 59 1.61 -11.75 15.45
C ALA A 59 2.75 -10.75 15.63
#